data_AF-A0A161ZFG6-F1
#
_entry.id   AF-A0A161ZFG6-F1
#
_cell.length_a   1.000
_cell.length_b   1.000
_cell.length_c   1.000
_cell.angle_alpha   90.00
_cell.angle_beta   90.00
_cell.angle_gamma   90.00
#
_symmetry.space_group_name_H-M   'P 1'
#
loop_
_entity.id
_entity.type
_entity.pdbx_description
1 polymer ?
#
loop_
_entity_poly.entity_id
_entity_poly.type
_entity_poly.pdbx_seq_one_letter_code
_entity_poly.pdbx_strand_id
1 'polypeptide(L)'
;MAWTDKVRSWDYDLTPVYGWFADIVEFHVQRTGWPAYIGIAAVIIVAGLVFKPTRPIFTFLLTNVINSLFSYAQIVGSLLTVHVLGGLWKLMLSFFHRARHWVKESITKRG
;
A
#
# COMPACT_ATOMS: atom_id res chain seq x y z
N MET A 1 33.01 32.97 -24.79
CA MET A 1 32.72 32.32 -23.49
C MET A 1 33.10 30.85 -23.59
N ALA A 2 34.06 30.41 -22.77
CA ALA A 2 34.39 28.99 -22.68
C ALA A 2 33.25 28.24 -21.97
N TRP A 3 33.10 26.94 -22.22
CA TRP A 3 32.08 26.12 -21.57
C TRP A 3 32.23 26.09 -20.04
N THR A 4 33.46 26.26 -19.56
CA THR A 4 33.79 26.41 -18.14
C THR A 4 33.16 27.68 -17.53
N ASP A 5 33.10 28.78 -18.29
CA ASP A 5 32.49 30.03 -17.83
C ASP A 5 30.97 29.87 -17.73
N LYS A 6 30.36 29.13 -18.67
CA LYS A 6 28.92 28.83 -18.66
C LYS A 6 28.50 27.96 -17.47
N VAL A 7 29.34 27.00 -17.06
CA VAL A 7 29.10 26.18 -15.85
C VAL A 7 29.29 27.03 -14.59
N ARG A 8 30.29 27.92 -14.58
CA ARG A 8 30.58 28.78 -13.44
C ARG A 8 29.54 29.88 -13.22
N SER A 9 28.93 30.38 -14.30
CA SER A 9 27.86 31.37 -14.27
C SER A 9 26.46 30.74 -14.25
N TRP A 10 26.35 29.42 -14.13
CA TRP A 10 25.06 28.76 -14.08
C TRP A 10 24.40 29.04 -12.71
N ASP A 11 23.28 29.73 -12.75
CA ASP A 11 22.54 30.19 -11.56
C ASP A 11 21.65 29.10 -10.92
N TYR A 12 21.88 27.82 -11.26
CA TYR A 12 21.02 26.70 -10.86
C TYR A 12 19.52 26.94 -11.13
N ASP A 13 19.18 27.72 -12.18
CA ASP A 13 17.79 28.00 -12.49
C ASP A 13 17.10 26.73 -12.97
N LEU A 14 16.32 26.15 -12.06
CA LEU A 14 15.50 24.95 -12.30
C LEU A 14 14.09 25.31 -12.76
N THR A 15 13.75 26.59 -12.91
CA THR A 15 12.41 27.05 -13.31
C THR A 15 11.92 26.39 -14.60
N PRO A 16 12.73 26.25 -15.67
CA PRO A 16 12.29 25.59 -16.89
C PRO A 16 12.05 24.09 -16.69
N VAL A 17 12.87 23.44 -15.86
CA VAL A 17 12.74 22.01 -15.53
C VAL A 17 11.51 21.77 -14.67
N TYR A 18 11.26 22.66 -13.72
CA TYR A 18 10.09 22.63 -12.86
C TYR A 18 8.80 22.87 -13.65
N GLY A 19 8.80 23.84 -14.57
CA GLY A 19 7.67 24.12 -15.45
C GLY A 19 7.32 22.89 -16.31
N TRP A 20 8.32 22.31 -16.98
CA TRP A 20 8.15 21.06 -17.74
C TRP A 20 7.60 19.92 -16.88
N PHE A 21 8.11 19.76 -15.65
CA PHE A 21 7.64 18.73 -14.75
C PHE A 21 6.20 18.97 -14.30
N ALA A 22 5.84 20.20 -13.96
CA ALA A 22 4.49 20.60 -13.58
C ALA A 22 3.49 20.37 -14.73
N ASP A 23 3.86 20.73 -15.96
CA ASP A 23 3.02 20.52 -17.15
C ASP A 23 2.75 19.03 -17.39
N ILE A 24 3.77 18.17 -17.23
CA ILE A 24 3.61 16.71 -17.34
C ILE A 24 2.70 16.17 -16.24
N VAL A 25 2.88 16.63 -15.00
CA VAL A 25 2.06 16.22 -13.85
C VAL A 25 0.60 16.60 -14.12
N GLU A 26 0.36 17.84 -14.49
CA GLU A 26 -0.98 18.36 -14.79
C GLU A 26 -1.65 17.58 -15.91
N PHE A 27 -0.94 17.32 -17.02
CA PHE A 27 -1.45 16.55 -18.14
C PHE A 27 -1.91 15.13 -17.73
N HIS A 28 -1.09 14.43 -16.93
CA HIS A 28 -1.43 13.06 -16.51
C HIS A 28 -2.55 13.05 -15.47
N VAL A 29 -2.58 14.02 -14.55
CA VAL A 29 -3.62 14.16 -13.52
C VAL A 29 -4.96 14.48 -14.15
N GLN A 30 -5.02 15.41 -15.11
CA GLN A 30 -6.26 15.76 -15.81
C GLN A 30 -6.82 14.59 -16.62
N ARG A 31 -5.96 13.73 -17.17
CA ARG A 31 -6.38 12.64 -18.06
C ARG A 31 -6.71 11.34 -17.36
N THR A 32 -5.97 10.98 -16.32
CA THR A 32 -6.10 9.68 -15.63
C THR A 32 -6.74 9.84 -14.25
N GLY A 33 -6.76 11.06 -13.69
CA GLY A 33 -7.24 11.34 -12.35
C GLY A 33 -6.23 10.95 -11.27
N TRP A 34 -6.73 10.57 -10.09
CA TRP A 34 -5.91 10.25 -8.92
C TRP A 34 -4.79 9.20 -9.12
N PRO A 35 -4.92 8.17 -10.00
CA PRO A 35 -3.84 7.19 -10.19
C PRO A 35 -2.58 7.78 -10.84
N ALA A 36 -2.69 8.94 -11.51
CA ALA A 36 -1.55 9.62 -12.13
C ALA A 36 -0.45 9.96 -11.11
N TYR A 37 -0.82 10.36 -9.89
CA TYR A 37 0.12 10.69 -8.83
C TYR A 37 1.00 9.49 -8.43
N ILE A 38 0.44 8.28 -8.46
CA ILE A 38 1.20 7.05 -8.17
C ILE A 38 2.24 6.80 -9.26
N GLY A 39 1.85 6.94 -10.53
CA GLY A 39 2.77 6.79 -11.66
C GLY A 39 3.91 7.81 -11.63
N ILE A 40 3.60 9.08 -11.34
CA ILE A 40 4.59 10.15 -11.20
C ILE A 40 5.56 9.86 -10.05
N ALA A 41 5.04 9.44 -8.89
CA ALA A 41 5.88 9.06 -7.75
C ALA A 41 6.82 7.90 -8.10
N ALA A 42 6.34 6.89 -8.82
CA ALA A 42 7.17 5.78 -9.29
C ALA A 42 8.30 6.26 -10.23
N VAL A 43 8.01 7.19 -11.16
CA VAL A 43 9.02 7.76 -12.06
C VAL A 43 10.09 8.53 -11.28
N ILE A 44 9.71 9.35 -10.30
CA ILE A 44 10.67 10.07 -9.43
C ILE A 44 11.57 9.08 -8.68
N ILE A 45 10.99 8.01 -8.12
CA ILE A 45 11.73 6.98 -7.39
C ILE A 45 12.72 6.26 -8.32
N VAL A 46 12.29 5.87 -9.51
CA VAL A 46 13.16 5.20 -10.49
C VAL A 46 14.28 6.14 -10.95
N ALA A 47 13.97 7.41 -11.25
CA ALA A 47 14.98 8.41 -11.58
C ALA A 47 16.00 8.57 -10.43
N GLY A 48 15.52 8.65 -9.19
CA GLY A 48 16.35 8.71 -7.98
C GLY A 48 17.20 7.46 -7.74
N LEU A 49 16.75 6.28 -8.18
CA LEU A 49 17.53 5.04 -8.13
C LEU A 49 18.59 4.96 -9.24
N VAL A 50 18.44 5.67 -10.36
CA VAL A 50 19.46 5.68 -11.42
C VAL A 50 20.73 6.36 -10.91
N PHE A 51 20.62 7.47 -10.19
CA PHE A 51 21.76 8.23 -9.66
C PHE A 51 22.36 7.54 -8.41
N LYS A 52 23.63 7.13 -8.52
CA LYS A 52 24.39 6.49 -7.41
C LYS A 52 24.29 7.19 -6.04
N PRO A 53 24.41 8.54 -5.92
CA PRO A 53 24.38 9.19 -4.62
C PRO A 53 23.00 9.17 -3.94
N THR A 54 21.91 9.12 -4.71
CA THR A 54 20.54 9.17 -4.17
C THR A 54 19.91 7.79 -3.96
N ARG A 55 20.47 6.74 -4.57
CA ARG A 55 20.05 5.33 -4.39
C ARG A 55 19.69 4.93 -2.96
N PRO A 56 20.53 5.13 -1.92
CA PRO A 56 20.23 4.62 -0.59
C PRO A 56 18.94 5.23 -0.01
N ILE A 57 18.68 6.51 -0.29
CA ILE A 57 17.48 7.21 0.17
C ILE A 57 16.23 6.60 -0.48
N PHE A 58 16.26 6.44 -1.80
CA PHE A 58 15.11 5.88 -2.54
C PHE A 58 14.89 4.39 -2.25
N THR A 59 15.95 3.61 -2.05
CA THR A 59 15.85 2.20 -1.63
C THR A 59 15.22 2.08 -0.25
N PHE A 60 15.62 2.92 0.71
CA PHE A 60 15.00 2.96 2.04
C PHE A 60 13.52 3.31 1.95
N LEU A 61 13.18 4.34 1.16
CA LEU A 61 11.81 4.79 0.96
C LEU A 61 10.95 3.66 0.38
N LEU A 62 11.43 2.99 -0.67
CA LEU A 62 10.75 1.85 -1.30
C LEU A 62 10.55 0.69 -0.32
N THR A 63 11.58 0.38 0.47
CA THR A 63 11.56 -0.70 1.47
C THR A 63 10.49 -0.44 2.53
N ASN A 64 10.39 0.79 3.03
CA ASN A 64 9.36 1.16 4.02
C ASN A 64 7.95 1.09 3.43
N VAL A 65 7.75 1.55 2.20
CA VAL A 65 6.46 1.48 1.52
C VAL A 65 6.03 0.02 1.35
N ILE A 66 6.92 -0.83 0.85
CA ILE A 66 6.65 -2.26 0.66
C ILE A 66 6.34 -2.94 2.01
N ASN A 67 7.17 -2.70 3.03
CA ASN A 67 6.95 -3.28 4.36
C ASN A 67 5.63 -2.83 4.99
N SER A 68 5.23 -1.57 4.78
CA SER A 68 3.94 -1.05 5.25
C SER A 68 2.77 -1.72 4.54
N LEU A 69 2.86 -1.92 3.22
CA LEU A 69 1.85 -2.64 2.44
C LEU A 69 1.69 -4.10 2.91
N PHE A 70 2.81 -4.80 3.12
CA PHE A 70 2.77 -6.17 3.65
C PHE A 70 2.19 -6.23 5.06
N SER A 71 2.57 -5.28 5.92
CA SER A 71 2.01 -5.19 7.28
C SER A 71 0.51 -4.93 7.26
N TYR A 72 0.03 -4.05 6.39
CA TYR A 72 -1.40 -3.81 6.19
C TYR A 72 -2.13 -5.08 5.70
N ALA A 73 -1.59 -5.76 4.68
CA ALA A 73 -2.16 -7.00 4.17
C ALA A 73 -2.24 -8.08 5.25
N GLN A 74 -1.19 -8.20 6.09
CA GLN A 74 -1.18 -9.13 7.20
C GLN A 74 -2.27 -8.79 8.24
N ILE A 75 -2.43 -7.53 8.61
CA ILE A 75 -3.47 -7.09 9.55
C ILE A 75 -4.86 -7.43 9.01
N VAL A 76 -5.12 -7.12 7.74
CA VAL A 76 -6.41 -7.43 7.09
C VAL A 76 -6.64 -8.95 7.06
N GLY A 77 -5.63 -9.74 6.71
CA GLY A 77 -5.71 -11.21 6.74
C GLY A 77 -5.98 -11.77 8.13
N SER A 78 -5.33 -11.26 9.17
CA SER A 78 -5.59 -11.62 10.56
C SER A 78 -7.01 -11.27 10.98
N LEU A 79 -7.50 -10.09 10.62
CA LEU A 79 -8.86 -9.66 10.93
C LEU A 79 -9.92 -10.57 10.29
N LEU A 80 -9.74 -10.90 9.00
CA LEU A 80 -10.60 -11.84 8.28
C LEU A 80 -10.59 -13.21 8.95
N THR A 81 -9.41 -13.70 9.34
CA THR A 81 -9.28 -15.00 10.03
C THR A 81 -10.04 -15.02 11.35
N VAL A 82 -9.93 -13.97 12.17
CA VAL A 82 -10.67 -13.86 13.44
C VAL A 82 -12.18 -13.87 13.21
N HIS A 83 -12.68 -13.17 12.19
CA HIS A 83 -14.11 -13.16 11.87
C HIS A 83 -14.61 -14.54 11.44
N VAL A 84 -13.86 -15.22 10.57
CA VAL A 84 -14.21 -16.57 10.10
C VAL A 84 -14.20 -17.57 11.26
N LEU A 85 -13.15 -17.59 12.08
CA LEU A 85 -13.07 -18.47 13.25
C LEU A 85 -14.16 -18.17 14.27
N GLY A 86 -14.48 -16.89 14.51
CA GLY A 86 -15.58 -16.48 15.38
C GLY A 86 -16.94 -16.98 14.86
N GLY A 87 -17.16 -16.95 13.54
CA GLY A 87 -18.34 -17.52 12.90
C GLY A 87 -18.42 -19.04 13.08
N LEU A 88 -17.32 -19.76 12.81
CA LEU A 88 -17.23 -21.21 13.00
C LEU A 88 -17.48 -21.61 14.45
N TRP A 89 -16.93 -20.86 15.41
CA TRP A 89 -17.14 -21.11 16.83
C TRP A 89 -18.62 -20.99 17.22
N LYS A 90 -19.31 -19.95 16.75
CA LYS A 90 -20.76 -19.79 16.97
C LYS A 90 -21.56 -20.94 16.35
N LEU A 91 -21.18 -21.41 15.16
CA LEU A 91 -21.80 -22.57 14.54
C LEU A 91 -21.59 -23.83 15.39
N MET A 92 -20.37 -24.10 15.87
CA MET A 92 -20.09 -25.24 16.75
C MET A 92 -20.92 -25.17 18.04
N LEU A 93 -21.01 -24.01 18.67
CA LEU A 93 -21.84 -23.80 19.85
C LEU A 93 -23.32 -24.07 19.54
N SER A 94 -23.82 -23.67 18.37
CA SER A 94 -25.19 -23.94 17.96
C SER A 94 -25.47 -25.44 17.81
N PHE A 95 -24.54 -26.20 17.24
CA PHE A 95 -24.64 -27.66 17.16
C PHE A 95 -24.59 -28.30 18.54
N PHE A 96 -23.73 -27.82 19.43
CA PHE A 96 -23.65 -28.30 20.81
C PHE A 96 -24.95 -28.04 21.58
N HIS A 97 -25.53 -26.84 21.46
CA HIS A 97 -26.83 -26.52 22.06
C HIS A 97 -27.95 -27.40 21.53
N ARG A 98 -27.99 -27.64 20.21
CA ARG A 98 -28.98 -28.52 19.59
C ARG A 98 -28.81 -29.97 20.06
N ALA A 99 -27.57 -30.47 20.13
CA ALA A 99 -27.27 -31.80 20.64
C ALA A 99 -27.69 -31.95 22.12
N ARG A 100 -27.42 -30.95 22.96
CA ARG A 100 -27.86 -30.94 24.36
C ARG A 100 -29.37 -31.00 24.49
N HIS A 101 -30.11 -30.24 23.69
CA HIS A 101 -31.58 -30.29 23.67
C HIS A 101 -32.08 -31.68 23.28
N TRP A 102 -31.53 -32.27 22.21
CA TRP A 102 -31.89 -33.61 21.77
C TRP A 102 -31.61 -34.67 22.84
N VAL A 103 -30.47 -34.60 23.54
CA VAL A 103 -30.15 -35.51 24.65
C VAL A 103 -31.17 -35.37 25.79
N LYS A 104 -31.51 -34.14 26.19
CA LYS A 104 -32.52 -33.89 27.23
C LYS A 104 -33.88 -34.48 26.84
N GLU A 105 -34.37 -34.20 25.63
CA GLU A 105 -35.65 -34.74 25.14
C GLU A 105 -35.66 -36.27 25.07
N SER A 106 -34.53 -36.87 24.67
CA SER A 106 -34.38 -38.33 24.58
C SER A 106 -34.44 -39.01 25.95
N ILE A 107 -33.91 -38.36 27.00
CA ILE A 107 -33.96 -38.85 28.37
C ILE A 107 -35.39 -38.69 28.93
N THR A 108 -36.03 -37.53 28.74
CA THR A 108 -37.40 -37.28 29.23
C THR A 108 -38.45 -38.16 28.57
N LYS A 109 -38.27 -38.59 27.32
CA LYS A 109 -39.21 -39.52 26.65
C LYS A 109 -39.05 -40.99 27.08
N ARG A 110 -37.97 -41.35 27.78
CA ARG A 110 -37.68 -42.74 28.18
C ARG A 110 -37.90 -43.03 29.67
N GLY A 111 -38.06 -42.00 30.51
CA GLY A 111 -38.47 -42.12 31.92
C GLY A 111 -39.94 -41.77 32.06
#